data_AF-A0A424K794-F1
#
_entry.id   AF-A0A424K794-F1
#
_cell.length_a   1.000
_cell.length_b   1.000
_cell.length_c   1.000
_cell.angle_alpha   90.00
_cell.angle_beta   90.00
_cell.angle_gamma   90.00
#
_symmetry.space_group_name_H-M   'P 1'
#
loop_
_entity.id
_entity.type
_entity.pdbx_description
1 polymer ?
#
loop_
_entity_poly.entity_id
_entity_poly.type
_entity_poly.pdbx_seq_one_letter_code
_entity_poly.pdbx_strand_id
1 'polypeptide(L)'
;MSNERADVRSIDAIDRFRVSVVEFIDAGRVSITEADSDLDRNIIWLEREQAPYWTRQIRKRQELVTRAKSDLYRKQMQASAKDGRASVVDEKVALQRAMRRLEEAETKFKATRRWARRLEQQRITFKASMSGFSVTVDHDLPHAVGLLKKITENLESYLNLSPPDLHRLIAPEEPAGEEASMRRTGEETPESKPEDERPTENQS
;
A
#
# COMPACT_ATOMS: atom_id res chain seq x y z
N MET A 1 -34.17 32.65 21.89
CA MET A 1 -33.08 31.67 22.08
C MET A 1 -33.61 30.33 21.57
N SER A 2 -33.53 30.11 20.26
CA SER A 2 -34.06 28.91 19.61
C SER A 2 -33.18 27.74 20.01
N ASN A 3 -33.79 26.73 20.65
CA ASN A 3 -33.11 25.54 21.12
C ASN A 3 -32.79 24.67 19.91
N GLU A 4 -31.60 24.83 19.33
CA GLU A 4 -31.11 24.09 18.17
C GLU A 4 -30.77 22.66 18.62
N ARG A 5 -31.79 21.80 18.62
CA ARG A 5 -31.64 20.37 18.93
C ARG A 5 -30.94 19.71 17.75
N ALA A 6 -29.78 19.11 17.99
CA ALA A 6 -29.11 18.27 16.99
C ALA A 6 -29.95 16.99 16.75
N ASP A 7 -30.49 16.81 15.53
CA ASP A 7 -31.18 15.59 15.10
C ASP A 7 -30.15 14.51 14.72
N VAL A 8 -29.55 13.88 15.75
CA VAL A 8 -28.57 12.81 15.57
C VAL A 8 -29.30 11.49 15.30
N ARG A 9 -29.47 11.14 14.02
CA ARG A 9 -30.23 9.94 13.62
C ARG A 9 -29.47 8.62 13.83
N SER A 10 -28.14 8.63 13.75
CA SER A 10 -27.30 7.45 14.03
C SER A 10 -25.81 7.81 14.14
N ILE A 11 -25.23 7.65 15.33
CA ILE A 11 -23.77 7.79 15.56
C ILE A 11 -23.02 6.61 14.93
N ASP A 12 -23.57 5.41 15.05
CA ASP A 12 -23.03 4.17 14.48
C ASP A 12 -22.86 4.23 12.95
N ALA A 13 -23.73 4.94 12.23
CA ALA A 13 -23.54 5.19 10.78
C ALA A 13 -22.26 5.98 10.47
N ILE A 14 -21.88 6.94 11.33
CA ILE A 14 -20.65 7.74 11.17
C ILE A 14 -19.43 6.84 11.41
N ASP A 15 -19.48 5.98 12.43
CA ASP A 15 -18.38 5.08 12.73
C ASP A 15 -18.18 4.01 11.65
N ARG A 16 -19.27 3.43 11.13
CA ARG A 16 -19.21 2.51 9.98
C ARG A 16 -18.61 3.20 8.74
N PHE A 17 -19.03 4.43 8.43
CA PHE A 17 -18.45 5.17 7.32
C PHE A 17 -16.95 5.44 7.53
N ARG A 18 -16.54 5.81 8.76
CA ARG A 18 -15.13 5.97 9.13
C ARG A 18 -14.33 4.70 8.87
N VAL A 19 -14.85 3.54 9.24
CA VAL A 19 -14.21 2.23 8.97
C VAL A 19 -14.07 1.99 7.47
N SER A 20 -15.14 2.20 6.68
CA SER A 20 -15.07 2.05 5.22
C SER A 20 -14.08 3.00 4.55
N VAL A 21 -13.89 4.21 5.09
CA VAL A 21 -12.87 5.14 4.60
C VAL A 21 -11.46 4.62 4.91
N VAL A 22 -11.23 4.03 6.08
CA VAL A 22 -9.93 3.40 6.41
C VAL A 22 -9.63 2.24 5.45
N GLU A 23 -10.59 1.36 5.22
CA GLU A 23 -10.45 0.26 4.27
C GLU A 23 -10.16 0.76 2.84
N PHE A 24 -10.83 1.84 2.43
CA PHE A 24 -10.59 2.49 1.14
C PHE A 24 -9.18 3.09 1.03
N ILE A 25 -8.68 3.74 2.09
CA ILE A 25 -7.31 4.27 2.14
C ILE A 25 -6.31 3.14 1.92
N ASP A 26 -6.45 2.03 2.64
CA ASP A 26 -5.53 0.90 2.55
C ASP A 26 -5.57 0.26 1.15
N ALA A 27 -6.77 0.01 0.62
CA ALA A 27 -6.95 -0.50 -0.74
C ALA A 27 -6.35 0.45 -1.80
N GLY A 28 -6.53 1.76 -1.63
CA GLY A 28 -5.98 2.79 -2.51
C GLY A 28 -4.46 2.79 -2.52
N ARG A 29 -3.82 2.78 -1.34
CA ARG A 29 -2.35 2.73 -1.21
C ARG A 29 -1.74 1.50 -1.86
N VAL A 30 -2.33 0.33 -1.60
CA VAL A 30 -1.88 -0.94 -2.19
C VAL A 30 -1.99 -0.86 -3.71
N SER A 31 -3.13 -0.44 -4.25
CA SER A 31 -3.36 -0.39 -5.70
C SER A 31 -2.40 0.55 -6.42
N ILE A 32 -2.10 1.72 -5.85
CA ILE A 32 -1.11 2.67 -6.42
C ILE A 32 0.29 2.03 -6.43
N THR A 33 0.68 1.44 -5.30
CA THR A 33 2.02 0.85 -5.13
C THR A 33 2.24 -0.34 -6.06
N GLU A 34 1.22 -1.20 -6.23
CA GLU A 34 1.26 -2.33 -7.15
C GLU A 34 1.41 -1.86 -8.60
N ALA A 35 0.60 -0.88 -9.02
CA ALA A 35 0.66 -0.33 -10.37
C ALA A 35 2.04 0.30 -10.68
N ASP A 36 2.60 1.07 -9.74
CA ASP A 36 3.93 1.65 -9.88
C ASP A 36 5.03 0.57 -9.97
N SER A 37 4.93 -0.46 -9.13
CA SER A 37 5.89 -1.57 -9.09
C SER A 37 5.86 -2.38 -10.39
N ASP A 38 4.67 -2.62 -10.95
CA ASP A 38 4.52 -3.31 -12.22
C ASP A 38 5.11 -2.52 -13.37
N LEU A 39 4.91 -1.20 -13.42
CA LEU A 39 5.51 -0.34 -14.43
C LEU A 39 7.04 -0.37 -14.34
N ASP A 40 7.58 -0.16 -13.14
CA ASP A 40 9.03 -0.16 -12.89
C ASP A 40 9.67 -1.51 -13.27
N ARG A 41 9.05 -2.62 -12.85
CA ARG A 41 9.51 -3.97 -13.18
C ARG A 41 9.53 -4.22 -14.68
N ASN A 42 8.47 -3.83 -15.40
CA ASN A 42 8.38 -4.04 -16.85
C ASN A 42 9.40 -3.19 -17.62
N ILE A 43 9.64 -1.96 -17.20
CA ILE A 43 10.67 -1.09 -17.79
C ILE A 43 12.05 -1.70 -17.58
N ILE A 44 12.37 -2.11 -16.34
CA ILE A 44 13.64 -2.76 -16.00
C ILE A 44 13.83 -4.03 -16.85
N TRP A 45 12.79 -4.86 -16.99
CA TRP A 45 12.85 -6.08 -17.81
C TRP A 45 13.12 -5.76 -19.29
N LEU A 46 12.45 -4.76 -19.86
CA LEU A 46 12.67 -4.35 -21.26
C LEU A 46 14.11 -3.86 -21.49
N GLU A 47 14.64 -3.07 -20.56
CA GLU A 47 15.94 -2.42 -20.71
C GLU A 47 17.13 -3.32 -20.33
N ARG A 48 17.04 -4.01 -19.19
CA ARG A 48 18.15 -4.78 -18.62
C ARG A 48 18.18 -6.22 -19.09
N GLU A 49 17.04 -6.78 -19.52
CA GLU A 49 16.97 -8.18 -19.95
C GLU A 49 16.71 -8.31 -21.44
N GLN A 50 15.60 -7.75 -21.95
CA GLN A 50 15.16 -7.97 -23.32
C GLN A 50 16.07 -7.31 -24.35
N ALA A 51 16.45 -6.04 -24.17
CA ALA A 51 17.29 -5.36 -25.14
C ALA A 51 18.68 -6.02 -25.29
N PRO A 52 19.39 -6.40 -24.19
CA PRO A 52 20.63 -7.17 -24.29
C PRO A 52 20.41 -8.57 -24.87
N TYR A 53 19.32 -9.25 -24.52
CA TYR A 53 18.99 -10.56 -25.07
C TYR A 53 18.87 -10.50 -26.61
N TRP A 54 18.06 -9.58 -27.14
CA TRP A 54 17.89 -9.45 -28.58
C TRP A 54 19.16 -8.99 -29.29
N THR A 55 19.97 -8.14 -28.66
CA THR A 55 21.30 -7.76 -29.17
C THR A 55 22.20 -9.00 -29.34
N ARG A 56 22.26 -9.89 -28.35
CA ARG A 56 23.01 -11.15 -28.44
C ARG A 56 22.43 -12.09 -29.50
N GLN A 57 21.10 -12.19 -29.59
CA GLN A 57 20.43 -13.02 -30.60
C GLN A 57 20.70 -12.55 -32.02
N ILE A 58 20.70 -11.24 -32.26
CA ILE A 58 21.04 -10.65 -33.57
C ILE A 58 22.47 -11.05 -33.96
N ARG A 59 23.45 -10.86 -33.07
CA ARG A 59 24.85 -11.27 -33.33
C ARG A 59 24.97 -12.74 -33.70
N LYS A 60 24.38 -13.64 -32.89
CA LYS A 60 24.37 -15.08 -33.15
C LYS A 60 23.72 -15.44 -34.48
N ARG A 61 22.59 -14.80 -34.81
CA ARG A 61 21.86 -15.06 -36.06
C ARG A 61 22.59 -14.50 -37.28
N GLN A 62 23.29 -13.38 -37.14
CA GLN A 62 24.16 -12.83 -38.16
C GLN A 62 25.28 -13.81 -38.51
N GLU A 63 25.93 -14.39 -37.50
CA GLU A 63 26.96 -15.43 -37.70
C GLU A 63 26.39 -16.66 -38.44
N LEU A 64 25.17 -17.09 -38.09
CA LEU A 64 24.51 -18.21 -38.79
C LEU A 64 24.20 -17.88 -40.26
N VAL A 65 23.78 -16.65 -40.56
CA VAL A 65 23.59 -16.19 -41.94
C VAL A 65 24.92 -16.22 -42.69
N THR A 66 26.00 -15.72 -42.09
CA THR A 66 27.34 -15.76 -42.71
C THR A 66 27.78 -17.20 -42.98
N ARG A 67 27.62 -18.12 -42.01
CA ARG A 67 27.94 -19.54 -42.20
C ARG A 67 27.12 -20.18 -43.32
N ALA A 68 25.81 -19.96 -43.35
CA ALA A 68 24.93 -20.47 -44.39
C ALA A 68 25.29 -19.94 -45.79
N LYS A 69 25.71 -18.67 -45.90
CA LYS A 69 26.23 -18.09 -47.15
C LYS A 69 27.52 -18.80 -47.60
N SER A 70 28.45 -19.03 -46.68
CA SER A 70 29.70 -19.74 -46.97
C SER A 70 29.47 -21.20 -47.39
N ASP A 71 28.55 -21.91 -46.74
CA ASP A 71 28.20 -23.29 -47.09
C ASP A 71 27.56 -23.37 -48.48
N LEU A 72 26.63 -22.45 -48.79
CA LEU A 72 26.03 -22.33 -50.12
C LEU A 72 27.11 -22.07 -51.19
N TYR A 73 28.01 -21.12 -50.94
CA TYR A 73 29.10 -20.81 -51.86
C TYR A 73 30.03 -22.01 -52.08
N ARG A 74 30.45 -22.69 -51.01
CA ARG A 74 31.29 -23.89 -51.09
C ARG A 74 30.65 -24.98 -51.96
N LYS A 75 29.35 -25.24 -51.77
CA LYS A 75 28.64 -26.26 -52.55
C LYS A 75 28.45 -25.85 -54.02
N GLN A 76 28.21 -24.58 -54.29
CA GLN A 76 28.17 -24.05 -55.65
C GLN A 76 29.50 -24.23 -56.37
N MET A 77 30.63 -23.96 -55.71
CA MET A 77 31.96 -24.15 -56.31
C MET A 77 32.28 -25.64 -56.56
N GLN A 78 31.91 -26.53 -55.63
CA GLN A 78 32.10 -27.98 -55.80
C GLN A 78 31.25 -28.57 -56.94
N ALA A 79 30.02 -28.06 -57.13
CA ALA A 79 29.14 -28.47 -58.22
C ALA A 79 29.74 -28.17 -59.60
N SER A 80 30.38 -27.00 -59.75
CA SER A 80 31.00 -26.58 -61.02
C SER A 80 32.25 -27.38 -61.39
N ALA A 81 32.91 -28.05 -60.43
CA ALA A 81 34.16 -28.77 -60.65
C ALA A 81 33.99 -30.23 -61.09
N LYS A 82 32.78 -30.82 -60.99
CA LYS A 82 32.56 -32.28 -61.14
C LYS A 82 31.63 -32.68 -62.29
N ASP A 83 31.39 -31.79 -63.27
CA ASP A 83 30.47 -31.97 -64.42
C ASP A 83 29.02 -32.42 -64.09
N GLY A 84 28.66 -32.50 -62.80
CA GLY A 84 27.34 -32.84 -62.30
C GLY A 84 26.77 -31.69 -61.47
N ARG A 85 25.56 -31.23 -61.82
CA ARG A 85 24.82 -30.21 -61.05
C ARG A 85 24.56 -30.72 -59.63
N ALA A 86 25.37 -30.34 -58.65
CA ALA A 86 25.06 -30.63 -57.25
C ALA A 86 23.78 -29.88 -56.84
N SER A 87 22.86 -30.56 -56.15
CA SER A 87 21.64 -29.93 -55.63
C SER A 87 21.99 -28.92 -54.54
N VAL A 88 21.83 -27.63 -54.80
CA VAL A 88 22.04 -26.52 -53.85
C VAL A 88 20.75 -26.08 -53.13
N VAL A 89 19.68 -26.88 -53.28
CA VAL A 89 18.35 -26.52 -52.77
C VAL A 89 18.36 -26.43 -51.25
N ASP A 90 18.96 -27.40 -50.57
CA ASP A 90 19.00 -27.46 -49.11
C ASP A 90 19.73 -26.26 -48.50
N GLU A 91 20.85 -25.85 -49.09
CA GLU A 91 21.66 -24.71 -48.63
C GLU A 91 20.92 -23.39 -48.86
N LYS A 92 20.20 -23.26 -49.98
CA LYS A 92 19.34 -22.10 -50.23
C LYS A 92 18.22 -22.01 -49.21
N VAL A 93 17.56 -23.12 -48.89
CA VAL A 93 16.50 -23.18 -47.87
C VAL A 93 17.08 -22.87 -46.48
N ALA A 94 18.26 -23.39 -46.16
CA ALA A 94 18.95 -23.12 -44.90
C ALA A 94 19.32 -21.64 -44.75
N LEU A 95 19.84 -21.02 -45.82
CA LEU A 95 20.15 -19.59 -45.86
C LEU A 95 18.88 -18.74 -45.69
N GLN A 96 17.80 -19.04 -46.43
CA GLN A 96 16.52 -18.34 -46.28
C GLN A 96 15.98 -18.43 -44.86
N ARG A 97 16.06 -19.62 -44.24
CA ARG A 97 15.64 -19.83 -42.85
C ARG A 97 16.50 -19.00 -41.88
N ALA A 98 17.82 -18.94 -42.08
CA ALA A 98 18.71 -18.14 -41.25
C ALA A 98 18.40 -16.63 -41.38
N MET A 99 18.18 -16.15 -42.61
CA MET A 99 17.82 -14.75 -42.88
C MET A 99 16.48 -14.37 -42.23
N ARG A 100 15.44 -15.20 -42.39
CA ARG A 100 14.14 -14.96 -41.73
C ARG A 100 14.27 -14.88 -40.22
N ARG A 101 15.05 -15.78 -39.61
CA ARG A 101 15.30 -15.74 -38.16
C ARG A 101 16.02 -14.45 -37.76
N LEU A 102 17.00 -13.99 -38.53
CA LEU A 102 17.67 -12.72 -38.25
C LEU A 102 16.67 -11.55 -38.29
N GLU A 103 15.86 -11.45 -39.35
CA GLU A 103 14.83 -10.42 -39.50
C GLU A 103 13.81 -10.42 -38.34
N GLU A 104 13.38 -11.61 -37.91
CA GLU A 104 12.52 -11.75 -36.73
C GLU A 104 13.17 -11.18 -35.47
N ALA A 105 14.47 -11.41 -35.26
CA ALA A 105 15.19 -10.89 -34.09
C ALA A 105 15.36 -9.37 -34.16
N GLU A 106 15.66 -8.82 -35.33
CA GLU A 106 15.75 -7.37 -35.55
C GLU A 106 14.40 -6.68 -35.32
N THR A 107 13.32 -7.29 -35.82
CA THR A 107 11.95 -6.79 -35.61
C THR A 107 11.60 -6.77 -34.12
N LYS A 108 11.91 -7.86 -33.40
CA LYS A 108 11.69 -7.93 -31.95
C LYS A 108 12.54 -6.92 -31.19
N PHE A 109 13.80 -6.72 -31.56
CA PHE A 109 14.64 -5.70 -30.95
C PHE A 109 14.09 -4.28 -31.13
N LYS A 110 13.66 -3.94 -32.36
CA LYS A 110 13.00 -2.66 -32.67
C LYS A 110 11.73 -2.49 -31.83
N ALA A 111 10.92 -3.54 -31.72
CA ALA A 111 9.73 -3.54 -30.88
C ALA A 111 10.06 -3.33 -29.40
N THR A 112 11.06 -4.03 -28.85
CA THR A 112 11.52 -3.86 -27.46
C THR A 112 11.93 -2.42 -27.19
N ARG A 113 12.75 -1.80 -28.05
CA ARG A 113 13.15 -0.39 -27.87
C ARG A 113 11.97 0.58 -27.96
N ARG A 114 11.03 0.34 -28.89
CA ARG A 114 9.82 1.15 -29.02
C ARG A 114 8.97 1.08 -27.76
N TRP A 115 8.76 -0.13 -27.23
CA TRP A 115 7.98 -0.33 -26.03
C TRP A 115 8.66 0.21 -24.77
N ALA A 116 9.99 0.09 -24.64
CA ALA A 116 10.73 0.68 -23.52
C ALA A 116 10.49 2.20 -23.44
N ARG A 117 10.65 2.91 -24.58
CA ARG A 117 10.41 4.36 -24.65
C ARG A 117 8.97 4.73 -24.38
N ARG A 118 8.02 3.99 -24.97
CA ARG A 118 6.59 4.25 -24.78
C ARG A 118 6.18 4.03 -23.33
N LEU A 119 6.67 2.97 -22.69
CA LEU A 119 6.32 2.63 -21.31
C LEU A 119 6.88 3.65 -20.33
N GLU A 120 8.10 4.16 -20.55
CA GLU A 120 8.66 5.26 -19.76
C GLU A 120 7.80 6.53 -19.85
N GLN A 121 7.35 6.89 -21.05
CA GLN A 121 6.44 8.02 -21.23
C GLN A 121 5.10 7.80 -20.51
N GLN A 122 4.53 6.60 -20.63
CA GLN A 122 3.28 6.26 -19.94
C GLN A 122 3.44 6.25 -18.42
N ARG A 123 4.60 5.84 -17.90
CA ARG A 123 4.91 5.90 -16.47
C ARG A 123 4.88 7.34 -15.96
N ILE A 124 5.50 8.28 -16.67
CA ILE A 124 5.49 9.71 -16.29
C ILE A 124 4.04 10.23 -16.29
N THR A 125 3.26 9.94 -17.33
CA THR A 125 1.85 10.33 -17.39
C THR A 125 1.02 9.69 -16.28
N PHE A 126 1.23 8.42 -16.00
CA PHE A 126 0.56 7.69 -14.92
C PHE A 126 0.83 8.36 -13.56
N LYS A 127 2.10 8.60 -13.22
CA LYS A 127 2.48 9.26 -11.97
C LYS A 127 1.89 10.66 -11.85
N ALA A 128 1.89 11.43 -12.93
CA ALA A 128 1.25 12.74 -12.94
C ALA A 128 -0.26 12.64 -12.69
N SER A 129 -0.96 11.71 -13.36
CA SER A 129 -2.40 11.50 -13.18
C SER A 129 -2.77 10.97 -11.80
N MET A 130 -1.89 10.19 -11.16
CA MET A 130 -2.13 9.58 -9.86
C MET A 130 -1.72 10.49 -8.68
N SER A 131 -0.93 11.54 -8.94
CA SER A 131 -0.38 12.43 -7.90
C SER A 131 -1.45 13.00 -6.97
N GLY A 132 -2.57 13.49 -7.51
CA GLY A 132 -3.67 14.03 -6.71
C GLY A 132 -4.35 12.96 -5.85
N PHE A 133 -4.60 11.78 -6.43
CA PHE A 133 -5.21 10.67 -5.69
C PHE A 133 -4.30 10.16 -4.57
N SER A 134 -2.99 10.07 -4.81
CA SER A 134 -2.01 9.72 -3.78
C SER A 134 -2.06 10.71 -2.61
N VAL A 135 -2.08 12.03 -2.89
CA VAL A 135 -2.21 13.06 -1.83
C VAL A 135 -3.50 12.87 -1.04
N THR A 136 -4.63 12.65 -1.73
CA THR A 136 -5.92 12.45 -1.06
C THR A 136 -5.91 11.23 -0.14
N VAL A 137 -5.36 10.11 -0.61
CA VAL A 137 -5.28 8.86 0.16
C VAL A 137 -4.27 8.98 1.31
N ASP A 138 -3.16 9.68 1.12
CA ASP A 138 -2.07 9.75 2.10
C ASP A 138 -2.27 10.82 3.17
N HIS A 139 -3.04 11.88 2.86
CA HIS A 139 -3.20 13.03 3.74
C HIS A 139 -4.67 13.36 4.02
N ASP A 140 -5.46 13.65 2.99
CA ASP A 140 -6.79 14.24 3.16
C ASP A 140 -7.78 13.27 3.82
N LEU A 141 -7.78 12.01 3.39
CA LEU A 141 -8.66 10.98 3.95
C LEU A 141 -8.26 10.59 5.39
N PRO A 142 -6.99 10.40 5.74
CA PRO A 142 -6.58 10.25 7.14
C PRO A 142 -7.02 11.41 8.03
N HIS A 143 -6.92 12.65 7.55
CA HIS A 143 -7.44 13.81 8.27
C HIS A 143 -8.97 13.73 8.46
N ALA A 144 -9.70 13.37 7.41
CA ALA A 144 -11.16 13.18 7.47
C ALA A 144 -11.56 12.07 8.46
N VAL A 145 -10.83 10.95 8.51
CA VAL A 145 -11.03 9.88 9.50
C VAL A 145 -10.88 10.41 10.93
N GLY A 146 -9.86 11.24 11.17
CA GLY A 146 -9.67 11.90 12.47
C GLY A 146 -10.81 12.85 12.84
N LEU A 147 -11.34 13.60 11.87
CA LEU A 147 -12.49 14.47 12.08
C LEU A 147 -13.76 13.67 12.40
N LEU A 148 -14.03 12.59 11.67
CA LEU A 148 -15.17 11.70 11.92
C LEU A 148 -15.10 11.07 13.32
N LYS A 149 -13.90 10.69 13.76
CA LYS A 149 -13.67 10.19 15.12
C LYS A 149 -14.03 11.25 16.17
N LYS A 150 -13.53 12.49 16.03
CA LYS A 150 -13.86 13.60 16.94
C LYS A 150 -15.36 13.92 16.98
N ILE A 151 -16.02 13.88 15.83
CA ILE A 151 -17.48 14.08 15.75
C ILE A 151 -18.19 13.00 16.56
N THR A 152 -17.81 11.74 16.37
CA THR A 152 -18.36 10.59 17.10
C THR A 152 -18.18 10.76 18.61
N GLU A 153 -16.95 11.04 19.07
CA GLU A 153 -16.62 11.26 20.50
C GLU A 153 -17.42 12.42 21.12
N ASN A 154 -17.58 13.52 20.39
CA ASN A 154 -18.36 14.66 20.84
C ASN A 154 -19.85 14.32 20.98
N LEU A 155 -20.42 13.63 19.99
CA LEU A 155 -21.83 13.21 20.02
C LEU A 155 -22.12 12.22 21.15
N GLU A 156 -21.21 11.27 21.40
CA GLU A 156 -21.28 10.37 22.54
C GLU A 156 -21.21 11.12 23.87
N SER A 157 -20.32 12.12 23.98
CA SER A 157 -20.20 12.97 25.16
C SER A 157 -21.48 13.75 25.45
N TYR A 158 -22.14 14.29 24.42
CA TYR A 158 -23.44 14.96 24.55
C TYR A 158 -24.55 14.01 25.04
N LEU A 159 -24.54 12.75 24.62
CA LEU A 159 -25.50 11.75 25.11
C LEU A 159 -25.22 11.36 26.57
N ASN A 160 -23.95 11.32 26.97
CA ASN A 160 -23.55 10.96 28.34
C ASN A 160 -23.72 12.09 29.36
N LEU A 161 -23.88 13.33 28.92
CA LEU A 161 -24.33 14.44 29.76
C LEU A 161 -25.81 14.24 30.11
N SER A 162 -26.05 13.42 31.15
CA SER A 162 -27.37 13.25 31.75
C SER A 162 -27.96 14.62 32.13
N PRO A 163 -29.27 14.86 31.94
CA PRO A 163 -29.93 16.02 32.52
C PRO A 163 -29.61 16.08 34.01
N PRO A 164 -29.42 17.27 34.61
CA PRO A 164 -29.26 17.35 36.06
C PRO A 164 -30.41 16.58 36.69
N ASP A 165 -30.11 15.73 37.67
CA ASP A 165 -31.11 14.94 38.36
C ASP A 165 -32.05 15.90 39.08
N LEU A 166 -33.11 16.31 38.39
CA LEU A 166 -34.10 17.26 38.88
C LEU A 166 -34.78 16.70 40.14
N HIS A 167 -34.79 15.38 40.31
CA HIS A 167 -35.28 14.74 41.52
C HIS A 167 -34.43 15.08 42.75
N ARG A 168 -33.13 15.37 42.56
CA ARG A 168 -32.18 15.79 43.60
C ARG A 168 -32.22 17.29 43.87
N LEU A 169 -32.68 18.10 42.91
CA LEU A 169 -32.88 19.55 43.04
C LEU A 169 -34.28 19.92 43.57
N ILE A 170 -35.26 19.02 43.40
CA ILE A 170 -36.64 19.19 43.86
C ILE A 170 -36.88 18.42 45.19
N ALA A 171 -35.99 17.50 45.58
CA ALA A 171 -36.05 16.87 46.89
C ALA A 171 -36.03 17.96 47.98
N PRO A 172 -37.01 17.99 48.89
CA PRO A 172 -36.98 18.91 50.03
C PRO A 172 -35.73 18.61 50.85
N GLU A 173 -34.95 19.63 51.23
CA GLU A 173 -34.03 19.48 52.36
C GLU A 173 -34.89 19.09 53.57
N GLU A 174 -34.78 17.85 54.02
CA GLU A 174 -35.38 17.46 55.30
C GLU A 174 -34.72 18.32 56.39
N PRO A 175 -35.50 18.98 57.25
CA PRO A 175 -34.96 19.89 58.24
C PRO A 175 -34.09 19.12 59.22
N ALA A 176 -32.95 19.73 59.55
CA ALA A 176 -32.07 19.33 60.63
C ALA A 176 -32.90 18.96 61.87
N GLY A 177 -32.85 17.69 62.25
CA GLY A 177 -33.35 17.22 63.53
C GLY A 177 -32.43 17.72 64.64
N GLU A 178 -32.77 18.86 65.22
CA GLU A 178 -32.38 19.21 66.58
C GLU A 178 -33.00 18.19 67.56
N GLU A 179 -32.14 17.52 68.32
CA GLU A 179 -32.19 17.37 69.79
C GLU A 179 -31.69 15.99 70.26
N ALA A 180 -30.42 15.95 70.68
CA ALA A 180 -29.97 15.09 71.76
C ALA A 180 -28.90 15.83 72.61
N SER A 181 -29.41 16.78 73.39
CA SER A 181 -29.07 17.08 74.79
C SER A 181 -27.60 17.01 75.27
N MET A 182 -27.09 18.17 75.69
CA MET A 182 -25.90 18.33 76.54
C MET A 182 -26.07 17.73 77.95
N ARG A 183 -25.04 17.01 78.41
CA ARG A 183 -24.42 17.00 79.76
C ARG A 183 -23.31 15.93 79.74
N ARG A 184 -22.09 16.08 80.26
CA ARG A 184 -21.50 16.95 81.28
C ARG A 184 -19.96 16.78 81.17
N THR A 185 -19.23 17.85 81.45
CA THR A 185 -17.78 18.00 81.55
C THR A 185 -17.14 17.27 82.75
N GLY A 186 -15.86 16.91 82.59
CA GLY A 186 -14.90 16.42 83.63
C GLY A 186 -14.75 14.90 83.65
N GLU A 187 -13.58 14.25 83.70
CA GLU A 187 -12.22 14.66 84.07
C GLU A 187 -11.25 13.46 83.80
N GLU A 188 -9.95 13.76 83.66
CA GLU A 188 -8.76 12.87 83.82
C GLU A 188 -8.35 11.82 82.76
N THR A 189 -7.24 12.13 82.07
CA THR A 189 -6.15 11.20 81.69
C THR A 189 -5.14 11.17 82.84
N PRO A 190 -4.40 10.06 83.10
CA PRO A 190 -3.17 9.80 82.33
C PRO A 190 -2.75 8.33 82.12
N GLU A 191 -1.79 8.17 81.18
CA GLU A 191 -0.70 7.18 81.10
C GLU A 191 -0.98 5.67 81.02
N SER A 192 -0.53 5.03 79.93
CA SER A 192 0.85 4.48 79.84
C SER A 192 1.04 3.61 78.58
N LYS A 193 2.15 3.85 77.87
CA LYS A 193 2.77 2.91 76.91
C LYS A 193 3.59 1.87 77.69
N PRO A 194 3.79 0.67 77.11
CA PRO A 194 5.09 0.33 76.49
C PRO A 194 4.86 -0.32 75.11
N GLU A 195 5.63 -0.03 74.05
CA GLU A 195 7.02 -0.44 73.72
C GLU A 195 7.28 -1.96 73.69
N ASP A 196 8.06 -2.35 72.66
CA ASP A 196 8.57 -3.67 72.21
C ASP A 196 7.66 -4.51 71.30
N GLU A 197 8.12 -5.11 70.18
CA GLU A 197 9.45 -5.25 69.58
C GLU A 197 9.23 -5.72 68.12
N ARG A 198 10.04 -5.25 67.16
CA ARG A 198 10.29 -5.94 65.87
C ARG A 198 11.58 -6.76 66.06
N PRO A 199 11.66 -8.01 65.56
CA PRO A 199 12.23 -8.23 64.21
C PRO A 199 11.55 -9.45 63.52
N THR A 200 11.55 -9.62 62.20
CA THR A 200 12.64 -10.12 61.33
C THR A 200 12.09 -10.07 59.89
N GLU A 201 12.75 -9.42 58.94
CA GLU A 201 13.86 -9.95 58.14
C GLU A 201 13.47 -11.04 57.12
N ASN A 202 13.85 -10.75 55.87
CA ASN A 202 14.18 -11.62 54.75
C ASN A 202 13.13 -12.15 53.74
N GLN A 203 13.32 -11.62 52.51
CA GLN A 203 13.71 -12.31 51.26
C GLN A 203 12.71 -13.34 50.67
N SER A 204 12.43 -13.38 49.36
CA SER A 204 13.17 -12.97 48.16
C SER A 204 12.21 -12.51 47.06
#